data_AF-A0A973GE33-F1
#
_entry.id   AF-A0A973GE33-F1
#
_cell.length_a   1.000
_cell.length_b   1.000
_cell.length_c   1.000
_cell.angle_alpha   90.00
_cell.angle_beta   90.00
_cell.angle_gamma   90.00
#
_symmetry.space_group_name_H-M   'P 1'
#
loop_
_entity.id
_entity.type
_entity.pdbx_description
1 polymer ?
#
loop_
_entity_poly.entity_id
_entity_poly.type
_entity_poly.pdbx_seq_one_letter_code
_entity_poly.pdbx_strand_id
1 'polypeptide(L)'
;MSRSGRPRDTSWPGDPEPLPHPVVDNHTHLDAVLAATDADGWRSRGDEQGARGDADSTRGSGWAAGTAPAGLDAHIARATAAGVTRMVQVGCDLPALEWTVRAAQSRPELLGALAVHPNEAVLHAGVRE
;
A
#
# COMPACT_ATOMS: atom_id res chain seq x y z
N MET A 1 -24.64 -21.61 16.02
CA MET A 1 -23.61 -22.26 15.17
C MET A 1 -22.82 -21.14 14.48
N SER A 2 -21.61 -20.85 14.97
CA SER A 2 -20.75 -19.83 14.36
C SER A 2 -20.28 -20.33 13.00
N ARG A 3 -20.58 -19.60 11.92
CA ARG A 3 -20.00 -19.89 10.61
C ARG A 3 -18.53 -19.51 10.67
N SER A 4 -17.67 -20.50 10.89
CA SER A 4 -16.22 -20.36 10.67
C SER A 4 -16.01 -19.99 9.21
N GLY A 5 -15.81 -18.70 8.92
CA GLY A 5 -15.39 -18.24 7.59
C GLY A 5 -14.06 -18.88 7.23
N ARG A 6 -13.89 -19.26 5.96
CA ARG A 6 -12.61 -19.78 5.47
C ARG A 6 -11.53 -18.70 5.65
N PRO A 7 -10.31 -19.04 6.11
CA PRO A 7 -9.24 -18.07 6.27
C PRO A 7 -8.96 -17.36 4.94
N ARG A 8 -8.77 -16.03 5.02
CA ARG A 8 -8.37 -15.20 3.88
C ARG A 8 -6.94 -15.54 3.50
N ASP A 9 -6.67 -15.63 2.20
CA ASP A 9 -5.31 -15.71 1.67
C ASP A 9 -4.63 -14.34 1.82
N THR A 10 -3.56 -14.29 2.62
CA THR A 10 -2.74 -13.09 2.85
C THR A 10 -1.33 -13.23 2.26
N SER A 11 -1.11 -14.28 1.46
CA SER A 11 0.18 -14.50 0.81
C SER A 11 0.47 -13.41 -0.21
N TRP A 12 1.75 -13.14 -0.42
CA TRP A 12 2.19 -12.18 -1.41
C TRP A 12 2.03 -12.76 -2.83
N PRO A 13 1.50 -12.00 -3.81
CA PRO A 13 1.41 -12.49 -5.18
C PRO A 13 2.77 -12.50 -5.87
N GLY A 14 2.97 -13.45 -6.77
CA GLY A 14 4.11 -13.51 -7.69
C GLY A 14 4.18 -12.27 -8.60
N ASP A 15 5.32 -12.08 -9.23
CA ASP A 15 5.55 -10.93 -10.09
C ASP A 15 4.70 -11.00 -11.36
N PRO A 16 4.07 -9.88 -11.77
CA PRO A 16 3.33 -9.82 -13.01
C PRO A 16 4.27 -9.80 -14.22
N GLU A 17 3.75 -10.13 -15.40
CA GLU A 17 4.44 -9.80 -16.65
C GLU A 17 4.57 -8.28 -16.82
N PRO A 18 5.69 -7.77 -17.38
CA PRO A 18 5.86 -6.34 -17.60
C PRO A 18 4.82 -5.76 -18.56
N LEU A 19 4.40 -4.52 -18.30
CA LEU A 19 3.53 -3.77 -19.19
C LEU A 19 4.20 -3.49 -20.54
N PRO A 20 3.44 -3.44 -21.65
CA PRO A 20 3.99 -3.22 -22.99
C PRO A 20 4.63 -1.83 -23.18
N HIS A 21 4.27 -0.88 -22.31
CA HIS A 21 4.80 0.48 -22.30
C HIS A 21 5.00 0.96 -20.85
N PRO A 22 5.97 1.85 -20.59
CA PRO A 22 6.15 2.45 -19.27
C PRO A 22 4.91 3.25 -18.85
N VAL A 23 4.49 3.08 -17.60
CA VAL A 23 3.38 3.84 -17.00
C VAL A 23 3.80 4.51 -15.71
N VAL A 24 2.99 5.51 -15.32
CA VAL A 24 3.09 6.18 -14.02
C VAL A 24 1.97 5.63 -13.14
N ASP A 25 2.31 5.16 -11.94
CA ASP A 25 1.31 4.96 -10.90
C ASP A 25 0.90 6.33 -10.37
N ASN A 26 -0.38 6.67 -10.54
CA ASN A 26 -0.88 7.98 -10.19
C ASN A 26 -1.20 8.14 -8.70
N HIS A 27 -1.13 7.07 -7.90
CA HIS A 27 -1.52 7.13 -6.49
C HIS A 27 -0.98 5.95 -5.66
N THR A 28 0.07 6.18 -4.87
CA THR A 28 0.63 5.19 -3.94
C THR A 28 0.60 5.64 -2.48
N HIS A 29 0.50 4.67 -1.57
CA HIS A 29 0.72 4.82 -0.13
C HIS A 29 1.79 3.81 0.33
N LEU A 30 3.04 3.99 -0.11
CA LEU A 30 4.14 3.06 0.16
C LEU A 30 4.49 3.00 1.65
N ASP A 31 4.33 4.10 2.38
CA ASP A 31 4.42 4.14 3.84
C ASP A 31 3.47 3.15 4.52
N ALA A 32 2.19 3.14 4.11
CA ALA A 32 1.18 2.24 4.63
C ALA A 32 1.45 0.78 4.24
N VAL A 33 1.91 0.54 3.00
CA VAL A 33 2.31 -0.80 2.55
C VAL A 33 3.45 -1.32 3.42
N LEU A 34 4.51 -0.53 3.59
CA LEU A 34 5.69 -0.90 4.39
C LEU A 34 5.34 -1.17 5.86
N ALA A 35 4.36 -0.45 6.41
CA ALA A 35 3.85 -0.70 7.76
C ALA A 35 3.02 -1.99 7.85
N ALA A 36 2.27 -2.31 6.78
CA ALA A 36 1.33 -3.43 6.73
C ALA A 36 1.94 -4.76 6.28
N THR A 37 3.18 -4.77 5.79
CA THR A 37 3.83 -5.97 5.26
C THR A 37 5.07 -6.37 6.06
N ASP A 38 5.39 -7.65 6.06
CA ASP A 38 6.68 -8.19 6.48
C ASP A 38 7.20 -9.19 5.44
N ALA A 39 8.27 -9.92 5.76
CA ALA A 39 8.87 -10.89 4.85
C ALA A 39 7.92 -12.02 4.43
N ASP A 40 6.89 -12.31 5.25
CA ASP A 40 5.94 -13.40 5.03
C ASP A 40 4.67 -12.95 4.30
N GLY A 41 4.51 -11.65 4.05
CA GLY A 41 3.41 -11.08 3.25
C GLY A 41 2.62 -10.01 3.98
N TRP A 42 1.30 -9.99 3.74
CA TRP A 42 0.42 -9.01 4.38
C TRP A 42 0.13 -9.41 5.82
N ARG A 43 0.39 -8.50 6.77
CA ARG A 43 0.03 -8.72 8.17
C ARG A 43 -1.48 -8.91 8.27
N SER A 44 -1.92 -10.04 8.83
CA SER A 44 -3.34 -10.28 9.06
C SER A 44 -3.93 -9.11 9.85
N ARG A 45 -4.89 -8.37 9.26
CA ARG A 45 -5.73 -7.40 10.00
C ARG A 45 -6.56 -8.17 11.02
N GLY A 46 -5.96 -8.52 12.14
CA GLY A 46 -6.61 -8.91 13.37
C GLY A 46 -5.94 -8.05 14.43
N ASP A 47 -6.63 -7.00 14.86
CA ASP A 47 -6.75 -6.58 16.27
C ASP A 47 -7.30 -5.15 16.43
N GLU A 48 -7.33 -4.31 15.39
CA GLU A 48 -7.95 -2.98 15.51
C GLU A 48 -8.89 -2.66 14.33
N GLN A 49 -10.17 -2.49 14.69
CA GLN A 49 -11.28 -1.88 13.92
C GLN A 49 -12.10 -2.79 12.97
N GLY A 50 -13.16 -3.36 13.57
CA GLY A 50 -14.53 -3.51 13.05
C GLY A 50 -14.75 -3.63 11.54
N ALA A 51 -15.01 -4.86 11.12
CA ALA A 51 -15.72 -5.29 9.91
C ALA A 51 -16.35 -4.20 9.02
N ARG A 52 -15.75 -3.99 7.85
CA ARG A 52 -16.49 -3.74 6.60
C ARG A 52 -16.17 -4.87 5.65
N GLY A 53 -16.93 -5.96 5.77
CA GLY A 53 -16.88 -7.07 4.84
C GLY A 53 -17.72 -6.73 3.62
N ASP A 54 -17.16 -6.99 2.44
CA ASP A 54 -17.82 -7.42 1.20
C ASP A 54 -16.71 -7.67 0.16
N ALA A 55 -15.85 -8.66 0.42
CA ALA A 55 -14.96 -9.21 -0.59
C ALA A 55 -15.37 -10.66 -0.82
N ASP A 56 -15.79 -10.97 -2.04
CA ASP A 56 -16.10 -12.31 -2.52
C ASP A 56 -14.96 -13.27 -2.14
N SER A 57 -15.17 -14.04 -1.07
CA SER A 57 -14.18 -14.95 -0.49
C SER A 57 -14.04 -16.26 -1.27
N THR A 58 -14.66 -16.35 -2.47
CA THR A 58 -14.71 -17.60 -3.26
C THR A 58 -13.58 -17.73 -4.29
N ARG A 59 -12.84 -16.65 -4.55
CA ARG A 59 -11.67 -16.71 -5.44
C ARG A 59 -10.41 -16.69 -4.59
N GLY A 60 -9.65 -17.79 -4.60
CA GLY A 60 -8.21 -17.69 -4.31
C GLY A 60 -7.64 -16.59 -5.21
N SER A 61 -6.57 -15.92 -4.78
CA SER A 61 -6.08 -14.70 -5.44
C SER A 61 -5.96 -14.86 -6.97
N GLY A 62 -5.70 -16.08 -7.45
CA GLY A 62 -5.49 -16.40 -8.87
C GLY A 62 -4.06 -16.09 -9.30
N TRP A 63 -3.27 -15.54 -8.38
CA TRP A 63 -1.85 -15.23 -8.55
C TRP A 63 -1.02 -16.40 -8.03
N ALA A 64 0.10 -16.68 -8.70
CA ALA A 64 1.12 -17.54 -8.12
C ALA A 64 1.58 -16.95 -6.78
N ALA A 65 2.01 -17.80 -5.83
CA ALA A 65 2.63 -17.30 -4.61
C ALA A 65 4.00 -16.65 -4.93
N GLY A 66 4.29 -15.52 -4.29
CA GLY A 66 5.54 -14.78 -4.42
C GLY A 66 6.13 -14.43 -3.06
N THR A 67 7.28 -13.74 -3.10
CA THR A 67 7.97 -13.25 -1.90
C THR A 67 7.69 -11.76 -1.73
N ALA A 68 7.39 -11.34 -0.50
CA ALA A 68 7.18 -9.93 -0.20
C ALA A 68 8.47 -9.12 -0.41
N PRO A 69 8.42 -7.97 -1.11
CA PRO A 69 9.57 -7.08 -1.25
C PRO A 69 10.03 -6.55 0.11
N ALA A 70 11.33 -6.68 0.38
CA ALA A 70 11.92 -6.19 1.62
C ALA A 70 12.24 -4.69 1.52
N GLY A 71 11.32 -3.85 2.00
CA GLY A 71 11.54 -2.40 2.12
C GLY A 71 11.26 -1.62 0.83
N LEU A 72 11.43 -0.30 0.91
CA LEU A 72 11.03 0.65 -0.14
C LEU A 72 11.67 0.34 -1.49
N ASP A 73 12.98 0.07 -1.49
CA ASP A 73 13.77 -0.12 -2.72
C ASP A 73 13.31 -1.36 -3.47
N ALA A 74 12.97 -2.43 -2.74
CA ALA A 74 12.45 -3.65 -3.33
C ALA A 74 11.06 -3.42 -3.95
N HIS A 75 10.20 -2.60 -3.32
CA HIS A 75 8.90 -2.24 -3.91
C HIS A 75 9.07 -1.41 -5.19
N ILE A 76 9.95 -0.39 -5.18
CA ILE A 76 10.23 0.44 -6.35
C ILE A 76 10.83 -0.40 -7.48
N ALA A 77 11.79 -1.28 -7.17
CA ALA A 77 12.43 -2.15 -8.16
C ALA A 77 11.41 -3.10 -8.79
N ARG A 78 10.52 -3.69 -7.98
CA ARG A 78 9.45 -4.57 -8.47
C ARG A 78 8.45 -3.83 -9.36
N ALA A 79 8.02 -2.63 -8.95
CA ALA A 79 7.15 -1.79 -9.76
C ALA A 79 7.80 -1.45 -11.11
N THR A 80 9.09 -1.07 -11.07
CA THR A 80 9.88 -0.75 -12.26
C THR A 80 10.02 -1.96 -13.19
N ALA A 81 10.27 -3.15 -12.65
CA ALA A 81 10.33 -4.39 -13.43
C ALA A 81 8.99 -4.72 -14.12
N ALA A 82 7.87 -4.36 -13.49
CA ALA A 82 6.54 -4.49 -14.07
C ALA A 82 6.20 -3.37 -15.10
N GLY A 83 7.08 -2.39 -15.32
CA GLY A 83 6.86 -1.26 -16.23
C GLY A 83 6.26 -0.01 -15.59
N VAL A 84 6.06 0.01 -14.26
CA VAL A 84 5.65 1.18 -13.49
C VAL A 84 6.91 1.96 -13.10
N THR A 85 7.32 2.88 -13.95
CA THR A 85 8.64 3.53 -13.88
C THR A 85 8.65 4.80 -13.05
N ARG A 86 7.48 5.35 -12.73
CA ARG A 86 7.28 6.50 -11.84
C ARG A 86 6.04 6.30 -11.00
N MET A 87 6.02 6.86 -9.80
CA MET A 87 4.89 6.76 -8.86
C MET A 87 4.61 8.11 -8.21
N VAL A 88 3.34 8.46 -8.04
CA VAL A 88 2.92 9.59 -7.19
C VAL A 88 2.64 9.07 -5.79
N GLN A 89 3.55 9.35 -4.86
CA GLN A 89 3.40 9.01 -3.44
C GLN A 89 2.57 10.07 -2.73
N VAL A 90 1.52 9.63 -2.03
CA VAL A 90 0.54 10.51 -1.40
C VAL A 90 0.61 10.42 0.12
N GLY A 91 0.88 11.56 0.76
CA GLY A 91 0.71 11.72 2.21
C GLY A 91 -0.64 12.35 2.54
N CYS A 92 -1.38 11.78 3.49
CA CYS A 92 -2.72 12.28 3.90
C CYS A 92 -2.79 12.81 5.34
N ASP A 93 -1.80 12.52 6.18
CA ASP A 93 -1.67 13.05 7.55
C ASP A 93 -0.25 13.54 7.83
N LEU A 94 -0.04 14.32 8.91
CA LEU A 94 1.27 14.95 9.17
C LEU A 94 2.46 13.96 9.15
N PRO A 95 2.40 12.77 9.80
CA PRO A 95 3.46 11.76 9.66
C PRO A 95 3.69 11.30 8.21
N ALA A 96 2.61 11.00 7.47
CA ALA A 96 2.70 10.56 6.08
C ALA A 96 3.20 11.66 5.15
N LEU A 97 2.89 12.94 5.43
CA LEU A 97 3.43 14.09 4.70
C LEU A 97 4.95 14.15 4.85
N GLU A 98 5.45 14.06 6.09
CA GLU A 98 6.88 14.08 6.37
C GLU A 98 7.61 12.92 5.68
N TRP A 99 7.05 11.71 5.77
CA TRP A 99 7.58 10.55 5.08
C TRP A 99 7.61 10.74 3.56
N THR A 100 6.51 11.22 2.98
CA THR A 100 6.36 11.45 1.55
C THR A 100 7.39 12.44 1.02
N VAL A 101 7.61 13.55 1.73
CA VAL A 101 8.62 14.55 1.35
C VAL A 101 10.01 13.93 1.33
N ARG A 102 10.39 13.19 2.38
CA ARG A 102 11.71 12.53 2.45
C ARG A 102 11.88 11.47 1.35
N ALA A 103 10.84 10.68 1.07
CA ALA A 103 10.87 9.67 0.03
C ALA A 103 11.04 10.29 -1.36
N ALA A 104 10.24 11.33 -1.69
CA ALA A 104 10.33 12.03 -2.97
C ALA A 104 11.67 12.75 -3.18
N GLN A 105 12.32 13.23 -2.12
CA GLN A 105 13.65 13.85 -2.20
C GLN A 105 14.77 12.82 -2.43
N SER A 106 14.60 11.59 -1.96
CA SER A 106 15.64 10.55 -2.01
C SER A 106 15.51 9.60 -3.19
N ARG A 107 14.34 9.54 -3.83
CA ARG A 107 14.03 8.57 -4.89
C ARG A 107 13.50 9.26 -6.15
N PRO A 108 14.25 9.26 -7.26
CA PRO A 108 13.82 9.91 -8.51
C PRO A 108 12.57 9.26 -9.14
N GLU A 109 12.28 8.01 -8.80
CA GLU A 109 11.08 7.30 -9.25
C GLU A 109 9.80 7.90 -8.65
N LEU A 110 9.90 8.56 -7.48
CA LEU A 110 8.77 9.08 -6.74
C LEU A 110 8.53 10.58 -7.01
N LEU A 111 7.26 10.94 -7.17
CA LEU A 111 6.76 12.31 -7.08
C LEU A 111 5.92 12.42 -5.81
N GLY A 112 6.13 13.46 -5.00
CA GLY A 112 5.35 13.68 -3.79
C GLY A 112 4.05 14.43 -4.06
N ALA A 113 2.95 13.97 -3.46
CA ALA A 113 1.67 14.66 -3.38
C ALA A 113 1.19 14.73 -1.92
N LEU A 114 0.58 15.85 -1.55
CA LEU A 114 0.07 16.11 -0.20
C LEU A 114 -1.44 16.31 -0.30
N ALA A 115 -2.22 15.46 0.37
CA ALA A 115 -3.67 15.37 0.21
C ALA A 115 -4.38 15.27 1.57
N VAL A 116 -4.31 16.34 2.37
CA VAL A 116 -5.05 16.41 3.64
C VAL A 116 -6.52 16.71 3.37
N HIS A 117 -7.42 15.86 3.86
CA HIS A 117 -8.85 16.09 3.69
C HIS A 117 -9.30 17.34 4.50
N PRO A 118 -10.11 18.26 3.93
CA PRO A 118 -10.50 19.49 4.63
C PRO A 118 -11.13 19.28 6.01
N ASN A 119 -11.95 18.24 6.18
CA ASN A 119 -12.57 17.91 7.47
C ASN A 119 -11.56 17.36 8.50
N GLU A 120 -10.41 16.85 8.07
CA GLU A 120 -9.37 16.29 8.96
C GLU A 120 -8.29 17.33 9.28
N ALA A 121 -8.17 18.39 8.48
CA ALA A 121 -7.18 19.45 8.64
C ALA A 121 -7.16 20.05 10.05
N VAL A 122 -8.34 20.30 10.64
CA VAL A 122 -8.46 20.85 12.00
C VAL A 122 -8.06 19.84 13.08
N LEU A 123 -8.27 18.54 12.83
CA LEU A 123 -7.88 17.46 13.75
C LEU A 123 -6.36 17.39 13.90
N HIS A 124 -5.62 17.67 12.82
CA HIS A 124 -4.16 17.75 12.85
C HIS A 124 -3.62 18.93 13.69
N ALA A 125 -4.44 19.96 13.93
CA ALA A 125 -4.13 21.05 14.85
C ALA A 125 -4.59 20.80 16.30
N GLY A 126 -5.11 19.59 16.60
CA GLY A 126 -5.60 19.23 17.92
C GLY A 126 -6.98 19.79 18.27
N VAL A 127 -7.67 20.42 17.31
CA VAL A 127 -9.04 20.91 17.49
C VAL A 127 -9.99 19.72 17.42
N ARG A 128 -10.81 19.53 18.46
CA ARG A 128 -11.86 18.50 18.54
C ARG A 128 -13.16 19.17 18.98
N GLU A 129 -14.27 18.83 18.35
CA GLU A 129 -15.63 19.14 18.86
C GLU A 129 -16.04 18.14 19.96
#